data_AF-A0A7Y7QH20-F1
#
_entry.id   AF-A0A7Y7QH20-F1
#
_cell.length_a   1.000
_cell.length_b   1.000
_cell.length_c   1.000
_cell.angle_alpha   90.00
_cell.angle_beta   90.00
_cell.angle_gamma   90.00
#
_symmetry.space_group_name_H-M   'P 1'
#
loop_
_entity.id
_entity.type
_entity.pdbx_description
1 polymer ?
#
loop_
_entity_poly.entity_id
_entity_poly.type
_entity_poly.pdbx_seq_one_letter_code
_entity_poly.pdbx_strand_id
1 'polypeptide(L)'
;MADDFSSQLDNWMDSVTSSMTLTAADKAKVTGAGAEAYSRILHDQTPVSTDDYHIGRSAGHANAKHHNAHRKTKHLRDSITYEDGYTADNLQTGDTDVGWDGHYYDFLARIINDGKHKMSAKQMSEMHFMDRAQSAARDAVAEAMAKAYKEVQGGQT
;
A
#
# COMPACT_ATOMS: atom_id res chain seq x y z
N MET A 1 -10.04 1.27 -15.09
CA MET A 1 -9.39 -0.06 -15.01
C MET A 1 -9.12 -0.49 -13.56
N ALA A 2 -9.05 0.43 -12.59
CA ALA A 2 -9.02 0.09 -11.15
C ALA A 2 -10.29 -0.67 -10.70
N ASP A 3 -11.46 -0.27 -11.20
CA ASP A 3 -12.76 -0.86 -10.82
C ASP A 3 -12.88 -2.36 -11.11
N ASP A 4 -12.24 -2.86 -12.17
CA ASP A 4 -12.30 -4.27 -12.56
C ASP A 4 -11.52 -5.16 -11.58
N PHE A 5 -10.38 -4.69 -11.08
CA PHE A 5 -9.59 -5.47 -10.12
C PHE A 5 -10.21 -5.46 -8.71
N SER A 6 -10.62 -4.29 -8.22
CA SER A 6 -11.31 -4.20 -6.92
C SER A 6 -12.55 -5.07 -6.93
N SER A 7 -13.41 -4.92 -7.95
CA SER A 7 -14.64 -5.70 -8.03
C SER A 7 -14.39 -7.21 -8.16
N GLN A 8 -13.32 -7.65 -8.83
CA GLN A 8 -12.94 -9.07 -8.87
C GLN A 8 -12.52 -9.60 -7.50
N LEU A 9 -11.72 -8.84 -6.75
CA LEU A 9 -11.34 -9.21 -5.38
C LEU A 9 -12.53 -9.19 -4.43
N ASP A 10 -13.37 -8.16 -4.52
CA ASP A 10 -14.55 -8.00 -3.69
C ASP A 10 -15.53 -9.16 -3.95
N ASN A 11 -15.81 -9.49 -5.21
CA ASN A 11 -16.67 -10.63 -5.56
C ASN A 11 -16.09 -11.98 -5.12
N TRP A 12 -14.76 -12.17 -5.22
CA TRP A 12 -14.11 -13.38 -4.73
C TRP A 12 -14.20 -13.47 -3.22
N MET A 13 -13.88 -12.39 -2.50
CA MET A 13 -13.97 -12.32 -1.05
C MET A 13 -15.40 -12.52 -0.56
N ASP A 14 -16.39 -11.91 -1.20
CA ASP A 14 -17.82 -12.06 -0.90
C ASP A 14 -18.29 -13.49 -1.13
N SER A 15 -17.86 -14.13 -2.23
CA SER A 15 -18.16 -15.54 -2.49
C SER A 15 -17.53 -16.46 -1.44
N VAL A 16 -16.32 -16.13 -0.98
CA VAL A 16 -15.58 -16.89 0.03
C VAL A 16 -16.19 -16.72 1.43
N THR A 17 -16.46 -15.48 1.84
CA THR A 17 -17.07 -15.14 3.15
C THR A 17 -18.54 -15.52 3.24
N SER A 18 -19.29 -15.52 2.13
CA SER A 18 -20.68 -16.02 2.13
C SER A 18 -20.76 -17.54 2.27
N SER A 19 -19.73 -18.27 1.84
CA SER A 19 -19.70 -19.73 1.92
C SER A 19 -19.36 -20.26 3.32
N MET A 20 -18.64 -19.48 4.15
CA MET A 20 -18.30 -19.81 5.53
C MET A 20 -18.12 -18.53 6.37
N THR A 21 -18.66 -18.51 7.59
CA THR A 21 -18.55 -17.39 8.54
C THR A 21 -17.11 -17.27 9.07
N LEU A 22 -16.22 -16.64 8.32
CA LEU A 22 -14.90 -16.26 8.82
C LEU A 22 -15.06 -15.26 9.97
N THR A 23 -14.25 -15.42 11.03
CA THR A 23 -14.15 -14.39 12.06
C THR A 23 -13.44 -13.16 11.49
N ALA A 24 -13.62 -11.98 12.12
CA ALA A 24 -12.91 -10.77 11.70
C ALA A 24 -11.38 -10.95 11.76
N ALA A 25 -10.88 -11.71 12.73
CA ALA A 25 -9.45 -12.04 12.86
C ALA A 25 -8.96 -12.93 11.71
N ASP A 26 -9.79 -13.88 11.27
CA ASP A 26 -9.45 -14.74 10.14
C ASP A 26 -9.53 -14.00 8.81
N LYS A 27 -10.51 -13.10 8.66
CA LYS A 27 -10.58 -12.19 7.51
C LYS A 27 -9.33 -11.30 7.45
N ALA A 28 -8.91 -10.73 8.59
CA ALA A 28 -7.69 -9.93 8.68
C ALA A 28 -6.43 -10.69 8.27
N LYS A 29 -6.30 -11.98 8.60
CA LYS A 29 -5.18 -12.81 8.12
C LYS A 29 -5.18 -12.95 6.60
N VAL A 30 -6.36 -13.14 6.01
CA VAL A 30 -6.50 -13.29 4.56
C VAL A 30 -6.20 -11.97 3.85
N THR A 31 -6.83 -10.87 4.27
CA THR A 31 -6.58 -9.54 3.68
C THR A 31 -5.15 -9.08 3.94
N GLY A 32 -4.59 -9.38 5.11
CA GLY A 32 -3.21 -9.06 5.47
C GLY A 32 -2.19 -9.72 4.54
N ALA A 33 -2.42 -10.98 4.15
CA ALA A 33 -1.56 -11.66 3.17
C ALA A 33 -1.63 -10.99 1.78
N GLY A 34 -2.82 -10.57 1.36
CA GLY A 34 -3.01 -9.80 0.13
C GLY A 34 -2.33 -8.42 0.19
N ALA A 35 -2.49 -7.72 1.31
CA ALA A 35 -1.89 -6.43 1.57
C ALA A 35 -0.35 -6.49 1.57
N GLU A 36 0.22 -7.53 2.19
CA GLU A 36 1.66 -7.77 2.16
C GLU A 36 2.15 -7.98 0.72
N ALA A 37 1.48 -8.85 -0.05
CA ALA A 37 1.82 -9.09 -1.45
C ALA A 37 1.74 -7.81 -2.30
N TYR A 38 0.68 -7.01 -2.13
CA TYR A 38 0.52 -5.75 -2.82
C TYR A 38 1.59 -4.73 -2.42
N SER A 39 1.92 -4.62 -1.13
CA SER A 39 2.91 -3.67 -0.62
C SER A 39 4.29 -3.87 -1.25
N ARG A 40 4.69 -5.13 -1.48
CA ARG A 40 5.95 -5.49 -2.15
C ARG A 40 5.97 -5.05 -3.62
N ILE A 41 4.86 -5.25 -4.32
CA ILE A 41 4.75 -4.86 -5.74
C ILE A 41 4.64 -3.34 -5.89
N LEU A 42 3.88 -2.69 -5.00
CA LEU A 42 3.81 -1.23 -4.92
C LEU A 42 5.21 -0.66 -4.65
N HIS A 43 5.97 -1.27 -3.75
CA HIS A 43 7.36 -0.92 -3.49
C HIS A 43 8.20 -0.97 -4.79
N ASP A 44 8.15 -2.08 -5.52
CA ASP A 44 8.96 -2.24 -6.73
C ASP A 44 8.56 -1.31 -7.88
N GLN A 45 7.28 -0.95 -7.97
CA GLN A 45 6.77 -0.03 -8.98
C GLN A 45 6.94 1.45 -8.58
N THR A 46 7.22 1.75 -7.31
CA THR A 46 7.36 3.13 -6.83
C THR A 46 8.68 3.75 -7.31
N PRO A 47 8.63 4.90 -8.02
CA PRO A 47 9.83 5.58 -8.49
C PRO A 47 10.75 6.03 -7.35
N VAL A 48 12.06 5.96 -7.58
CA VAL A 48 13.09 6.32 -6.60
C VAL A 48 14.01 7.40 -7.17
N SER A 49 14.22 8.46 -6.39
CA SER A 49 15.22 9.48 -6.72
C SER A 49 16.63 8.99 -6.40
N THR A 50 17.64 9.62 -6.99
CA THR A 50 19.05 9.35 -6.67
C THR A 50 19.51 10.04 -5.39
N ASP A 51 18.58 10.59 -4.60
CA ASP A 51 18.91 11.30 -3.37
C ASP A 51 19.38 10.31 -2.31
N ASP A 52 20.49 10.61 -1.64
CA ASP A 52 20.94 9.86 -0.47
C ASP A 52 20.40 10.52 0.81
N TYR A 53 19.40 9.88 1.43
CA TYR A 53 18.82 10.36 2.68
C TYR A 53 19.68 10.06 3.92
N HIS A 54 20.71 9.21 3.83
CA HIS A 54 21.68 9.03 4.92
C HIS A 54 22.60 10.24 5.09
N ILE A 55 22.92 10.92 3.98
CA ILE A 55 23.77 12.12 3.98
C ILE A 55 22.93 13.39 4.25
N GLY A 56 21.59 13.29 4.15
CA GLY A 56 20.64 14.25 4.67
C GLY A 56 20.72 15.64 4.04
N ARG A 57 20.03 15.86 2.91
CA ARG A 57 19.73 17.24 2.47
C ARG A 57 18.56 17.78 3.28
N SER A 58 18.86 18.75 4.15
CA SER A 58 17.84 19.64 4.73
C SER A 58 17.30 20.53 3.61
N ALA A 59 16.32 20.06 2.84
CA ALA A 59 15.76 20.82 1.74
C ALA A 59 14.59 21.70 2.23
N GLY A 60 14.69 23.02 2.01
CA GLY A 60 13.60 23.97 2.28
C GLY A 60 13.44 24.35 3.76
N HIS A 61 12.19 24.62 4.18
CA HIS A 61 11.83 25.03 5.55
C HIS A 61 12.07 23.95 6.62
N ALA A 62 12.48 22.74 6.22
CA ALA A 62 12.95 21.68 7.10
C ALA A 62 14.46 21.82 7.33
N ASN A 63 14.86 22.94 7.93
CA ASN A 63 16.23 23.19 8.36
C ASN A 63 16.25 23.86 9.74
N ALA A 64 17.41 23.83 10.40
CA ALA A 64 17.58 24.35 11.76
C ALA A 64 17.16 25.82 11.94
N LYS A 65 17.10 26.62 10.87
CA LYS A 65 16.65 28.01 10.87
C LYS A 65 15.15 28.16 11.19
N HIS A 66 14.36 27.11 11.06
CA HIS A 66 12.92 27.10 11.33
C HIS A 66 12.53 26.21 12.52
N HIS A 67 13.47 25.84 13.39
CA HIS A 67 13.26 24.93 14.53
C HIS A 67 12.62 23.58 14.14
N ASN A 68 12.72 23.20 12.86
CA ASN A 68 12.11 21.98 12.35
C ASN A 68 13.23 20.98 12.03
N ALA A 69 13.44 20.04 12.95
CA ALA A 69 14.50 19.04 12.90
C ALA A 69 14.14 17.81 12.04
N HIS A 70 12.91 17.74 11.52
CA HIS A 70 12.44 16.61 10.72
C HIS A 70 13.01 16.69 9.31
N ARG A 71 14.27 16.28 9.17
CA ARG A 71 14.86 15.97 7.86
C ARG A 71 14.11 14.78 7.26
N LYS A 72 13.98 14.77 5.93
CA LYS A 72 13.55 13.56 5.23
C LYS A 72 14.57 12.45 5.47
N THR A 73 14.11 11.29 5.91
CA THR A 73 14.97 10.18 6.32
C THR A 73 14.95 9.01 5.35
N LYS A 74 14.02 8.97 4.40
CA LYS A 74 13.83 7.83 3.47
C LYS A 74 13.07 8.21 2.20
N HIS A 75 13.11 7.33 1.20
CA HIS A 75 12.33 7.51 -0.04
C HIS A 75 10.86 7.19 0.19
N LEU A 76 10.01 7.67 -0.72
CA LEU A 76 8.57 7.34 -0.74
C LEU A 76 8.32 5.82 -0.75
N ARG A 77 9.16 5.09 -1.49
CA ARG A 77 9.08 3.65 -1.57
C ARG A 77 9.30 2.97 -0.21
N ASP A 78 10.21 3.50 0.60
CA ASP A 78 10.60 2.89 1.87
C ASP A 78 9.63 3.26 3.02
N SER A 79 8.64 4.13 2.76
CA SER A 79 7.55 4.42 3.70
C SER A 79 6.28 3.64 3.42
N ILE A 80 6.27 2.76 2.41
CA ILE A 80 5.12 1.89 2.12
C ILE A 80 4.91 0.95 3.31
N THR A 81 3.68 0.88 3.77
CA THR A 81 3.26 0.03 4.89
C THR A 81 1.85 -0.50 4.62
N TYR A 82 1.44 -1.47 5.44
CA TYR A 82 0.08 -1.94 5.51
C TYR A 82 -0.34 -2.16 6.96
N GLU A 83 -1.59 -1.85 7.26
CA GLU A 83 -2.13 -1.88 8.63
C GLU A 83 -3.52 -2.51 8.65
N ASP A 84 -3.80 -3.25 9.72
CA ASP A 84 -5.12 -3.85 9.92
C ASP A 84 -6.18 -2.76 10.16
N GLY A 85 -7.38 -2.98 9.60
CA GLY A 85 -8.52 -2.11 9.77
C GLY A 85 -9.22 -2.30 11.11
N TYR A 86 -9.54 -1.19 11.77
CA TYR A 86 -10.27 -1.16 13.04
C TYR A 86 -11.43 -0.16 12.99
N THR A 87 -12.52 -0.48 13.69
CA THR A 87 -13.60 0.48 13.96
C THR A 87 -13.15 1.54 14.95
N ALA A 88 -13.97 2.60 15.11
CA ALA A 88 -13.74 3.63 16.14
C ALA A 88 -13.68 3.07 17.57
N ASP A 89 -14.29 1.90 17.81
CA ASP A 89 -14.28 1.20 19.10
C ASP A 89 -13.10 0.20 19.22
N ASN A 90 -12.11 0.28 18.33
CA ASN A 90 -10.93 -0.59 18.29
C ASN A 90 -11.26 -2.09 18.06
N LEU A 91 -12.36 -2.36 17.35
CA LEU A 91 -12.71 -3.72 16.92
C LEU A 91 -12.15 -3.98 15.52
N GLN A 92 -11.50 -5.12 15.33
CA GLN A 92 -10.93 -5.50 14.04
C GLN A 92 -12.05 -5.68 13.01
N THR A 93 -11.95 -5.02 11.85
CA THR A 93 -12.95 -5.15 10.77
C THR A 93 -12.68 -6.35 9.89
N GLY A 94 -11.43 -6.81 9.88
CA GLY A 94 -10.95 -7.85 8.98
C GLY A 94 -10.53 -7.31 7.62
N ASP A 95 -10.45 -5.99 7.45
CA ASP A 95 -9.86 -5.35 6.27
C ASP A 95 -8.39 -5.00 6.58
N THR A 96 -7.60 -4.74 5.54
CA THR A 96 -6.21 -4.30 5.68
C THR A 96 -5.93 -3.21 4.66
N ASP A 97 -5.47 -2.06 5.15
CA ASP A 97 -5.12 -0.92 4.32
C ASP A 97 -3.66 -1.02 3.85
N VAL A 98 -3.39 -0.56 2.62
CA VAL A 98 -2.03 -0.42 2.09
C VAL A 98 -1.81 1.02 1.67
N GLY A 99 -0.72 1.62 2.13
CA GLY A 99 -0.42 3.02 1.87
C GLY A 99 0.98 3.39 2.35
N TRP A 100 1.09 4.57 2.94
CA TRP A 100 2.35 5.08 3.46
C TRP A 100 2.25 5.40 4.95
N ASP A 101 3.37 5.32 5.65
CA ASP A 101 3.48 5.54 7.10
C ASP A 101 3.25 6.99 7.58
N GLY A 102 2.77 7.88 6.71
CA GLY A 102 2.40 9.23 7.10
C GLY A 102 1.84 10.10 5.98
N HIS A 103 0.98 11.05 6.37
CA HIS A 103 0.28 11.96 5.47
C HIS A 103 1.20 12.72 4.48
N TYR A 104 2.44 13.00 4.89
CA TYR A 104 3.42 13.62 4.00
C TYR A 104 3.73 12.75 2.77
N TYR A 105 3.86 11.44 2.97
CA TYR A 105 4.15 10.48 1.91
C TYR A 105 2.91 10.21 1.05
N ASP A 106 1.71 10.18 1.62
CA ASP A 106 0.47 10.13 0.84
C ASP A 106 0.37 11.31 -0.14
N PHE A 107 0.66 12.51 0.35
CA PHE A 107 0.68 13.72 -0.47
C PHE A 107 1.73 13.62 -1.59
N LEU A 108 2.94 13.15 -1.27
CA LEU A 108 3.99 12.92 -2.27
C LEU A 108 3.58 11.87 -3.31
N ALA A 109 2.97 10.77 -2.87
CA ALA A 109 2.53 9.69 -3.73
C ALA A 109 1.53 10.20 -4.77
N ARG A 110 0.55 11.00 -4.36
CA ARG A 110 -0.43 11.63 -5.26
C ARG A 110 0.25 12.54 -6.28
N ILE A 111 1.19 13.39 -5.85
CA ILE A 111 1.92 14.28 -6.77
C ILE A 111 2.78 13.50 -7.77
N ILE A 112 3.46 12.44 -7.32
CA ILE A 112 4.32 11.65 -8.20
C ILE A 112 3.47 10.80 -9.15
N ASN A 113 2.32 10.31 -8.69
CA ASN A 113 1.41 9.51 -9.50
C ASN A 113 0.74 10.34 -10.60
N ASP A 114 0.17 11.50 -10.25
CA ASP A 114 -0.65 12.31 -11.17
C ASP A 114 0.14 13.43 -11.85
N GLY A 115 1.36 13.67 -11.39
CA GLY A 115 2.26 14.67 -11.92
C GLY A 115 2.07 16.08 -11.36
N LYS A 116 2.83 17.02 -11.93
CA LYS A 116 2.83 18.44 -11.56
C LYS A 116 2.92 19.32 -12.80
N HIS A 117 2.62 20.62 -12.66
CA HIS A 117 2.57 21.58 -13.77
C HIS A 117 3.80 21.57 -14.71
N LYS A 118 5.00 21.26 -14.21
CA LYS A 118 6.21 21.12 -15.03
C LYS A 118 6.95 19.84 -14.67
N MET A 119 7.13 18.96 -15.65
CA MET A 119 7.80 17.67 -15.48
C MET A 119 8.87 17.45 -16.53
N SER A 120 9.94 16.77 -16.14
CA SER A 120 10.91 16.21 -17.09
C SER A 120 10.33 14.97 -17.78
N ALA A 121 10.94 14.54 -18.89
CA ALA A 121 10.56 13.29 -19.56
C ALA A 121 10.61 12.08 -18.60
N LYS A 122 11.63 12.04 -17.72
CA LYS A 122 11.74 11.03 -16.66
C LYS A 122 10.51 11.06 -15.73
N GLN A 123 10.13 12.24 -15.24
CA GLN A 123 8.98 12.38 -14.34
C GLN A 123 7.67 11.99 -15.03
N MET A 124 7.50 12.29 -16.32
CA MET A 124 6.33 11.84 -17.08
C MET A 124 6.28 10.32 -17.24
N SER A 125 7.43 9.66 -17.42
CA SER A 125 7.47 8.19 -17.50
C SER A 125 7.19 7.48 -16.17
N GLU A 126 7.33 8.20 -15.06
CA GLU A 126 7.16 7.67 -13.70
C GLU A 126 5.72 7.78 -13.19
N MET A 127 4.88 8.61 -13.81
CA MET A 127 3.45 8.78 -13.48
C MET A 127 2.67 7.47 -13.50
N HIS A 128 1.51 7.42 -12.85
CA HIS A 128 0.62 6.25 -12.83
C HIS A 128 1.27 4.97 -12.29
N PHE A 129 2.24 5.11 -11.39
CA PHE A 129 2.89 3.95 -10.78
C PHE A 129 1.94 3.14 -9.91
N MET A 130 0.91 3.78 -9.33
CA MET A 130 -0.14 3.06 -8.59
C MET A 130 -0.96 2.16 -9.49
N ASP A 131 -1.38 2.65 -10.67
CA ASP A 131 -2.14 1.86 -11.64
C ASP A 131 -1.32 0.65 -12.13
N ARG A 132 -0.02 0.86 -12.38
CA ARG A 132 0.91 -0.23 -12.72
C ARG A 132 1.05 -1.24 -11.59
N ALA A 133 1.19 -0.78 -10.35
CA ALA A 133 1.28 -1.64 -9.18
C ALA A 133 0.01 -2.50 -9.02
N GLN A 134 -1.17 -1.89 -9.10
CA GLN A 134 -2.46 -2.60 -9.02
C GLN A 134 -2.60 -3.63 -10.15
N SER A 135 -2.23 -3.26 -11.38
CA SER A 135 -2.28 -4.19 -12.52
C SER A 135 -1.28 -5.34 -12.39
N ALA A 136 -0.08 -5.08 -11.87
CA ALA A 136 0.95 -6.11 -11.70
C ALA A 136 0.68 -7.02 -10.50
N ALA A 137 -0.06 -6.54 -9.50
CA ALA A 137 -0.30 -7.27 -8.26
C ALA A 137 -1.48 -8.22 -8.30
N ARG A 138 -2.30 -8.21 -9.36
CA ARG A 138 -3.58 -8.92 -9.39
C ARG A 138 -3.46 -10.39 -8.99
N ASP A 139 -2.59 -11.11 -9.67
CA ASP A 139 -2.41 -12.55 -9.47
C ASP A 139 -1.72 -12.83 -8.12
N ALA A 140 -0.69 -12.06 -7.77
CA ALA A 140 0.06 -12.24 -6.54
C ALA A 140 -0.80 -12.04 -5.28
N VAL A 141 -1.70 -11.04 -5.31
CA VAL A 141 -2.64 -10.76 -4.22
C VAL A 141 -3.67 -11.89 -4.13
N ALA A 142 -4.28 -12.28 -5.24
CA ALA A 142 -5.26 -13.36 -5.26
C ALA A 142 -4.66 -14.69 -4.77
N GLU A 143 -3.45 -15.04 -5.21
CA GLU A 143 -2.73 -16.23 -4.76
C GLU A 143 -2.40 -16.19 -3.26
N ALA A 144 -1.92 -15.05 -2.76
CA ALA A 144 -1.59 -14.87 -1.34
C ALA A 144 -2.83 -15.01 -0.45
N MET A 145 -3.93 -14.36 -0.84
CA MET A 145 -5.21 -14.44 -0.12
C MET A 145 -5.79 -15.86 -0.17
N ALA A 146 -5.77 -16.52 -1.34
CA ALA A 146 -6.26 -17.89 -1.47
C ALA A 146 -5.44 -18.90 -0.64
N LYS A 147 -4.13 -18.70 -0.54
CA LYS A 147 -3.26 -19.52 0.33
C LYS A 147 -3.60 -19.30 1.80
N ALA A 148 -3.65 -18.05 2.26
CA ALA A 148 -3.99 -17.72 3.64
C ALA A 148 -5.39 -18.25 4.02
N TYR A 149 -6.35 -18.15 3.10
CA TYR A 149 -7.69 -18.68 3.29
C TYR A 149 -7.69 -20.20 3.52
N LYS A 150 -6.94 -20.97 2.72
CA LYS A 150 -6.80 -22.43 2.91
C LYS A 150 -6.17 -22.79 4.25
N GLU A 151 -5.21 -22.01 4.72
CA GLU A 151 -4.56 -22.23 6.02
C GLU A 151 -5.53 -21.99 7.18
N VAL A 152 -6.32 -20.92 7.11
CA VAL A 152 -7.39 -20.64 8.08
C VAL A 152 -8.44 -21.76 8.09
N GLN A 153 -8.85 -22.23 6.91
CA GLN A 153 -9.81 -23.34 6.76
C GLN A 153 -9.28 -24.67 7.31
N GLY A 154 -8.03 -25.02 6.97
CA GLY A 154 -7.38 -26.25 7.40
C GLY A 154 -6.97 -26.27 8.87
N GLY A 155 -6.95 -25.12 9.54
CA GLY A 155 -6.70 -24.98 10.97
C GLY A 155 -7.95 -25.04 11.85
N GLN A 156 -9.16 -25.15 11.27
CA GLN A 156 -10.43 -25.29 12.00
C GLN A 156 -10.82 -26.76 12.29
N THR A 157 -9.84 -27.61 12.61
CA THR A 157 -10.06 -28.99 13.13
C THR A 157 -9.54 -29.11 14.55
#